data_AF-A0A7C5HPI2-F1
#
_entry.id   AF-A0A7C5HPI2-F1
#
_cell.length_a   1.000
_cell.length_b   1.000
_cell.length_c   1.000
_cell.angle_alpha   90.00
_cell.angle_beta   90.00
_cell.angle_gamma   90.00
#
_symmetry.space_group_name_H-M   'P 1'
#
loop_
_entity.id
_entity.type
_entity.pdbx_description
1 polymer ?
#
loop_
_entity_poly.entity_id
_entity_poly.type
_entity_poly.pdbx_seq_one_letter_code
_entity_poly.pdbx_strand_id
1 'polypeptide(L)'
;MKKIIIFVIILFSCVLVLYANPIESIVLSEIYFDDNGDWSIELYDYLQLGVGSLDFCTLRSQSDTAHFNTGISFTSNDTLVVTNAYMQTDFFIDKDGDILTIYGDIWGGYIFDSICWGNTPNSHVNAPYPGQSLCRIADPYFLLAKENLPSLGYNPFDVQTFGGIQGFTMDGDGNLIGDVQVSISSPISYSIYTDENGYFYIDSLYAMNYTLSAYKVGYPSVEMDVTVEPDSITSISFLLVPQSANPNPQENRLSLSNNPNPFYDKTEIHYSLPHHAVGTITIFNSKGQKIKDIPVSPSENSISWSGLDENNTKVPSGVYFYQLEIKNKTLASGKMLYLR
;
A
#
# COMPACT_ATOMS: atom_id res chain seq x y z
N MET A 1 2.27 32.41 77.54
CA MET A 1 2.27 32.25 76.07
C MET A 1 2.75 30.84 75.73
N LYS A 2 1.91 30.05 75.06
CA LYS A 2 2.29 28.99 74.11
C LYS A 2 0.98 28.54 73.43
N LYS A 3 0.75 29.01 72.20
CA LYS A 3 -0.39 28.62 71.36
C LYS A 3 -0.04 27.28 70.71
N ILE A 4 -0.88 26.27 70.89
CA ILE A 4 -0.78 24.99 70.18
C ILE A 4 -1.50 25.18 68.84
N ILE A 5 -0.75 25.05 67.75
CA ILE A 5 -1.26 25.10 66.38
C ILE A 5 -1.51 23.66 65.95
N ILE A 6 -2.78 23.31 65.70
CA ILE A 6 -3.17 22.02 65.13
C ILE A 6 -3.13 22.17 63.61
N PHE A 7 -2.22 21.44 62.96
CA PHE A 7 -2.18 21.32 61.51
C PHE A 7 -3.21 20.28 61.06
N VAL A 8 -4.26 20.73 60.37
CA VAL A 8 -5.19 19.85 59.67
C VAL A 8 -4.58 19.56 58.30
N ILE A 9 -4.13 18.33 58.10
CA ILE A 9 -3.68 17.83 56.78
C ILE A 9 -4.94 17.44 56.00
N ILE A 10 -5.32 18.26 55.04
CA ILE A 10 -6.37 17.93 54.07
C ILE A 10 -5.72 17.09 52.97
N LEU A 11 -5.97 15.78 52.96
CA LEU A 11 -5.64 14.91 51.84
C LEU A 11 -6.59 15.23 50.67
N PHE A 12 -6.11 15.97 49.68
CA PHE A 12 -6.72 16.02 48.37
C PHE A 12 -6.46 14.68 47.67
N SER A 13 -7.45 13.78 47.66
CA SER A 13 -7.42 12.64 46.75
C SER A 13 -7.63 13.18 45.33
N CYS A 14 -6.55 13.44 44.60
CA CYS A 14 -6.62 13.52 43.15
C CYS A 14 -6.99 12.13 42.64
N VAL A 15 -8.26 11.94 42.31
CA VAL A 15 -8.69 10.81 41.48
C VAL A 15 -8.09 11.06 40.11
N LEU A 16 -6.93 10.46 39.85
CA LEU A 16 -6.46 10.25 38.49
C LEU A 16 -7.48 9.32 37.84
N VAL A 17 -8.41 9.91 37.09
CA VAL A 17 -9.23 9.15 36.15
C VAL A 17 -8.29 8.70 35.04
N LEU A 18 -7.77 7.49 35.20
CA LEU A 18 -7.13 6.77 34.10
C LEU A 18 -8.26 6.38 33.15
N TYR A 19 -8.41 7.11 32.05
CA TYR A 19 -9.16 6.58 30.93
C TYR A 19 -8.37 5.39 30.39
N ALA A 20 -9.01 4.22 30.31
CA ALA A 20 -8.47 3.15 29.48
C ALA A 20 -8.28 3.72 28.07
N ASN A 21 -7.18 3.38 27.40
CA ASN A 21 -7.07 3.68 25.97
C ASN A 21 -8.30 3.08 25.29
N PRO A 22 -9.04 3.83 24.45
CA PRO A 22 -10.14 3.27 23.70
C PRO A 22 -9.66 2.04 22.93
N ILE A 23 -10.42 0.96 22.97
CA ILE A 23 -10.20 -0.16 22.08
C ILE A 23 -10.62 0.34 20.69
N GLU A 24 -9.66 0.47 19.77
CA GLU A 24 -9.94 0.83 18.39
C GLU A 24 -10.82 -0.25 17.78
N SER A 25 -11.94 0.16 17.17
CA SER A 25 -12.87 -0.78 16.54
C SER A 25 -12.31 -1.17 15.17
N ILE A 26 -12.53 -2.42 14.77
CA ILE A 26 -12.16 -2.91 13.43
C ILE A 26 -13.46 -3.32 12.77
N VAL A 27 -13.93 -2.50 11.84
CA VAL A 27 -15.26 -2.57 11.21
C VAL A 27 -15.17 -2.60 9.69
N LEU A 28 -14.32 -1.76 9.09
CA LEU A 28 -14.10 -1.71 7.64
C LEU A 28 -13.30 -2.95 7.23
N SER A 29 -13.90 -3.82 6.43
CA SER A 29 -13.31 -5.12 6.07
C SER A 29 -12.91 -5.19 4.61
N GLU A 30 -13.75 -4.71 3.71
CA GLU A 30 -13.46 -4.71 2.27
C GLU A 30 -14.11 -3.50 1.59
N ILE A 31 -13.45 -2.96 0.56
CA ILE A 31 -14.01 -1.93 -0.33
C ILE A 31 -13.81 -2.34 -1.79
N TYR A 32 -14.84 -2.15 -2.60
CA TYR A 32 -14.84 -2.43 -4.03
C TYR A 32 -15.40 -1.26 -4.81
N PHE A 33 -14.89 -1.05 -6.02
CA PHE A 33 -15.39 -0.08 -6.98
C PHE A 33 -15.80 -0.80 -8.25
N ASP A 34 -17.03 -0.57 -8.70
CA ASP A 34 -17.50 -1.13 -9.97
C ASP A 34 -16.97 -0.35 -11.19
N ASP A 35 -17.33 -0.78 -12.40
CA ASP A 35 -16.89 -0.15 -13.65
C ASP A 35 -17.39 1.30 -13.83
N ASN A 36 -18.45 1.70 -13.11
CA ASN A 36 -18.96 3.08 -13.10
C ASN A 36 -18.27 3.95 -12.03
N GLY A 37 -17.45 3.35 -11.17
CA GLY A 37 -16.84 4.00 -10.02
C GLY A 37 -17.75 4.04 -8.79
N ASP A 38 -18.89 3.34 -8.80
CA ASP A 38 -19.75 3.21 -7.63
C ASP A 38 -19.08 2.28 -6.60
N TRP A 39 -19.07 2.72 -5.34
CA TRP A 39 -18.41 2.00 -4.26
C TRP A 39 -19.37 1.06 -3.53
N SER A 40 -18.82 -0.05 -3.04
CA SER A 40 -19.46 -0.95 -2.06
C SER A 40 -18.45 -1.21 -0.93
N ILE A 41 -18.89 -1.08 0.32
CA ILE A 41 -18.04 -1.29 1.50
C ILE A 41 -18.65 -2.39 2.36
N GLU A 42 -17.83 -3.36 2.76
CA GLU A 42 -18.20 -4.36 3.75
C GLU A 42 -17.84 -3.89 5.16
N LEU A 43 -18.82 -3.99 6.05
CA LEU A 43 -18.70 -3.74 7.47
C LEU A 43 -18.83 -5.06 8.25
N TYR A 44 -17.91 -5.30 9.17
CA TYR A 44 -17.92 -6.45 10.08
C TYR A 44 -17.29 -6.09 11.42
N ASP A 45 -18.03 -6.27 12.52
CA ASP A 45 -17.55 -5.95 13.87
C ASP A 45 -16.61 -7.04 14.40
N TYR A 46 -15.34 -6.97 13.98
CA TYR A 46 -14.33 -7.98 14.25
C TYR A 46 -14.08 -8.22 15.75
N LEU A 47 -14.12 -7.15 16.54
CA LEU A 47 -13.90 -7.21 17.98
C LEU A 47 -15.19 -7.52 18.78
N GLN A 48 -16.31 -7.72 18.10
CA GLN A 48 -17.61 -8.00 18.69
C GLN A 48 -18.00 -6.99 19.77
N LEU A 49 -17.69 -5.71 19.53
CA LEU A 49 -17.95 -4.62 20.49
C LEU A 49 -19.44 -4.27 20.57
N GLY A 50 -20.26 -4.85 19.69
CA GLY A 50 -21.71 -4.66 19.70
C GLY A 50 -22.11 -3.36 19.05
N VAL A 51 -21.48 -3.03 17.91
CA VAL A 51 -21.78 -1.83 17.10
C VAL A 51 -23.29 -1.67 16.94
N GLY A 52 -23.99 -2.73 16.53
CA GLY A 52 -25.44 -2.89 16.69
C GLY A 52 -26.34 -2.00 15.81
N SER A 53 -25.99 -0.73 15.62
CA SER A 53 -26.72 0.24 14.78
C SER A 53 -25.79 1.28 14.18
N LEU A 54 -26.09 1.70 12.94
CA LEU A 54 -25.36 2.77 12.25
C LEU A 54 -26.05 4.14 12.35
N ASP A 55 -27.15 4.28 13.10
CA ASP A 55 -27.97 5.51 13.15
C ASP A 55 -27.19 6.78 13.57
N PHE A 56 -26.13 6.61 14.36
CA PHE A 56 -25.25 7.69 14.83
C PHE A 56 -23.84 7.60 14.24
N CYS A 57 -23.67 6.77 13.22
CA CYS A 57 -22.40 6.62 12.51
C CYS A 57 -22.36 7.57 11.32
N THR A 58 -21.14 7.96 10.96
CA THR A 58 -20.83 8.79 9.82
C THR A 58 -19.67 8.17 9.07
N LEU A 59 -19.75 8.22 7.74
CA LEU A 59 -18.66 7.84 6.87
C LEU A 59 -17.98 9.12 6.35
N ARG A 60 -16.65 9.15 6.40
CA ARG A 60 -15.85 10.30 6.02
C ARG A 60 -14.72 9.87 5.10
N SER A 61 -14.62 10.55 3.96
CA SER A 61 -13.47 10.51 3.07
C SER A 61 -12.63 11.78 3.26
N GLN A 62 -11.55 11.93 2.51
CA GLN A 62 -10.79 13.18 2.48
C GLN A 62 -11.58 14.32 1.85
N SER A 63 -12.47 14.02 0.92
CA SER A 63 -13.25 15.02 0.16
C SER A 63 -14.70 15.19 0.63
N ASP A 64 -15.25 14.25 1.39
CA ASP A 64 -16.68 14.21 1.68
C ASP A 64 -17.00 13.62 3.06
N THR A 65 -18.23 13.81 3.54
CA THR A 65 -18.74 13.24 4.78
C THR A 65 -20.25 13.04 4.67
N ALA A 66 -20.72 11.83 4.96
CA ALA A 66 -22.14 11.48 4.91
C ALA A 66 -22.58 10.65 6.12
N HIS A 67 -23.82 10.86 6.53
CA HIS A 67 -24.47 10.09 7.59
C HIS A 67 -25.23 8.89 7.01
N PHE A 68 -25.25 7.80 7.76
CA PHE A 68 -26.07 6.65 7.41
C PHE A 68 -27.57 6.95 7.60
N ASN A 69 -28.41 6.29 6.81
CA ASN A 69 -29.86 6.27 7.00
C ASN A 69 -30.23 5.67 8.35
N THR A 70 -31.34 6.12 8.94
CA THR A 70 -31.82 5.57 10.21
C THR A 70 -32.41 4.16 10.05
N GLY A 71 -32.33 3.34 11.09
CA GLY A 71 -32.83 1.97 11.14
C GLY A 71 -31.87 0.92 10.59
N ILE A 72 -30.60 1.26 10.33
CA ILE A 72 -29.60 0.30 9.84
C ILE A 72 -28.95 -0.38 11.04
N SER A 73 -29.03 -1.70 11.10
CA SER A 73 -28.49 -2.50 12.20
C SER A 73 -27.83 -3.77 11.64
N PHE A 74 -26.75 -4.22 12.28
CA PHE A 74 -26.07 -5.48 11.96
C PHE A 74 -25.53 -6.13 13.24
N THR A 75 -25.43 -7.46 13.24
CA THR A 75 -24.91 -8.20 14.39
C THR A 75 -23.41 -8.42 14.25
N SER A 76 -22.73 -8.72 15.36
CA SER A 76 -21.28 -8.93 15.37
C SER A 76 -20.81 -10.15 14.57
N ASN A 77 -21.71 -11.01 14.11
CA ASN A 77 -21.40 -12.20 13.31
C ASN A 77 -21.86 -12.08 11.85
N ASP A 78 -22.48 -10.95 11.48
CA ASP A 78 -22.98 -10.72 10.13
C ASP A 78 -22.12 -9.66 9.44
N THR A 79 -21.82 -9.90 8.17
CA THR A 79 -21.27 -8.89 7.26
C THR A 79 -22.40 -8.01 6.73
N LEU A 80 -22.21 -6.69 6.76
CA LEU A 80 -23.12 -5.73 6.13
C LEU A 80 -22.41 -5.03 4.98
N VAL A 81 -22.92 -5.21 3.76
CA VAL A 81 -22.44 -4.47 2.58
C VAL A 81 -23.26 -3.18 2.45
N VAL A 82 -22.60 -2.04 2.56
CA VAL A 82 -23.21 -0.71 2.40
C VAL A 82 -22.79 -0.08 1.08
N THR A 83 -23.71 0.70 0.51
CA THR A 83 -23.53 1.48 -0.72
C THR A 83 -24.10 2.88 -0.53
N ASN A 84 -24.04 3.74 -1.55
CA ASN A 84 -24.66 5.07 -1.51
C ASN A 84 -26.15 5.04 -1.10
N ALA A 85 -26.89 3.96 -1.37
CA ALA A 85 -28.29 3.81 -0.96
C ALA A 85 -28.49 3.77 0.57
N TYR A 86 -27.43 3.51 1.33
CA TYR A 86 -27.45 3.50 2.80
C TYR A 86 -27.15 4.87 3.41
N MET A 87 -26.87 5.87 2.59
CA MET A 87 -26.51 7.22 3.02
C MET A 87 -27.71 8.18 2.93
N GLN A 88 -27.73 9.19 3.80
CA GLN A 88 -28.73 10.26 3.78
C GLN A 88 -28.53 11.24 2.62
N THR A 89 -27.28 11.34 2.15
CA THR A 89 -26.85 12.12 0.99
C THR A 89 -25.88 11.28 0.17
N ASP A 90 -25.80 11.54 -1.14
CA ASP A 90 -24.75 10.93 -1.96
C ASP A 90 -23.38 11.19 -1.33
N PHE A 91 -22.54 10.16 -1.30
CA PHE A 91 -21.22 10.18 -0.69
C PHE A 91 -20.16 9.76 -1.72
N PHE A 92 -19.09 10.55 -1.79
CA PHE A 92 -18.00 10.35 -2.73
C PHE A 92 -16.73 9.83 -2.04
N ILE A 93 -16.09 8.85 -2.70
CA ILE A 93 -14.81 8.26 -2.32
C ILE A 93 -13.89 8.30 -3.54
N ASP A 94 -12.67 8.79 -3.37
CA ASP A 94 -11.67 8.77 -4.43
C ASP A 94 -11.07 7.36 -4.58
N LYS A 95 -11.42 6.67 -5.66
CA LYS A 95 -10.89 5.33 -5.95
C LYS A 95 -9.37 5.30 -6.12
N ASP A 96 -8.75 6.39 -6.59
CA ASP A 96 -7.31 6.44 -6.88
C ASP A 96 -6.47 6.67 -5.60
N GLY A 97 -7.11 7.04 -4.49
CA GLY A 97 -6.51 7.09 -3.17
C GLY A 97 -7.26 7.99 -2.21
N ASP A 98 -7.71 7.43 -1.09
CA ASP A 98 -8.47 8.15 -0.08
C ASP A 98 -8.12 7.65 1.34
N ILE A 99 -8.58 8.37 2.35
CA ILE A 99 -8.60 7.95 3.75
C ILE A 99 -10.07 7.84 4.14
N LEU A 100 -10.56 6.62 4.21
CA LEU A 100 -11.92 6.34 4.63
C LEU A 100 -11.95 6.11 6.13
N THR A 101 -12.86 6.78 6.82
CA THR A 101 -13.07 6.66 8.26
C THR A 101 -14.55 6.44 8.53
N ILE A 102 -14.87 5.43 9.33
CA ILE A 102 -16.18 5.31 9.98
C ILE A 102 -16.07 5.74 11.43
N TYR A 103 -16.94 6.65 11.86
CA TYR A 103 -16.98 7.10 13.24
C TYR A 103 -18.41 7.24 13.75
N GLY A 104 -18.63 6.90 15.02
CA GLY A 104 -19.95 7.01 15.66
C GLY A 104 -19.88 6.91 17.18
N ASP A 105 -20.83 7.53 17.88
CA ASP A 105 -21.01 7.38 19.32
C ASP A 105 -22.09 6.32 19.57
N ILE A 106 -21.68 5.18 20.14
CA ILE A 106 -22.54 4.05 20.41
C ILE A 106 -22.46 3.70 21.90
N TRP A 107 -23.57 3.90 22.60
CA TRP A 107 -23.72 3.57 24.03
C TRP A 107 -22.64 4.18 24.96
N GLY A 108 -22.07 5.34 24.59
CA GLY A 108 -21.01 6.00 25.37
C GLY A 108 -19.60 5.51 25.07
N GLY A 109 -19.43 4.67 24.04
CA GLY A 109 -18.15 4.32 23.42
C GLY A 109 -18.08 4.84 21.97
N TYR A 110 -16.88 5.17 21.51
CA TYR A 110 -16.67 5.62 20.13
C TYR A 110 -16.30 4.44 19.25
N ILE A 111 -17.05 4.24 18.17
CA ILE A 111 -16.53 3.51 17.02
C ILE A 111 -15.62 4.47 16.28
N PHE A 112 -14.41 3.99 16.05
CA PHE A 112 -13.43 4.68 15.23
C PHE A 112 -12.64 3.60 14.50
N ASP A 113 -12.76 3.59 13.17
CA ASP A 113 -11.96 2.74 12.30
C ASP A 113 -11.63 3.51 11.01
N SER A 114 -10.43 3.29 10.47
CA SER A 114 -9.97 3.92 9.25
C SER A 114 -9.12 2.99 8.40
N ILE A 115 -9.28 3.12 7.09
CA ILE A 115 -8.43 2.52 6.06
C ILE A 115 -7.94 3.61 5.11
N CYS A 116 -6.75 3.42 4.55
CA CYS A 116 -6.20 4.31 3.53
C CYS A 116 -5.53 3.49 2.41
N TRP A 117 -5.59 4.02 1.19
CA TRP A 117 -4.99 3.39 0.02
C TRP A 117 -4.50 4.43 -1.00
N GLY A 118 -3.91 3.93 -2.08
CA GLY A 118 -3.52 4.73 -3.24
C GLY A 118 -2.49 5.79 -2.87
N ASN A 119 -2.77 7.03 -3.27
CA ASN A 119 -1.85 8.17 -3.19
C ASN A 119 -1.77 8.86 -1.83
N THR A 120 -2.33 8.23 -0.79
CA THR A 120 -2.39 8.83 0.54
C THR A 120 -1.11 8.59 1.33
N PRO A 121 -0.68 9.55 2.19
CA PRO A 121 0.43 9.33 3.11
C PRO A 121 0.17 8.11 3.99
N ASN A 122 1.20 7.29 4.20
CA ASN A 122 1.15 6.03 4.96
C ASN A 122 0.30 4.91 4.34
N SER A 123 -0.18 5.07 3.10
CA SER A 123 -0.77 3.96 2.37
C SER A 123 0.28 2.88 2.10
N HIS A 124 -0.08 1.63 2.41
CA HIS A 124 0.71 0.45 2.09
C HIS A 124 0.21 -0.26 0.83
N VAL A 125 -0.84 0.23 0.17
CA VAL A 125 -1.43 -0.44 -1.00
C VAL A 125 -1.78 0.61 -2.06
N ASN A 126 -1.46 0.34 -3.33
CA ASN A 126 -1.86 1.21 -4.43
C ASN A 126 -3.36 1.10 -4.73
N ALA A 127 -3.87 1.96 -5.62
CA ALA A 127 -5.28 1.91 -6.02
C ALA A 127 -5.64 0.55 -6.65
N PRO A 128 -6.88 0.06 -6.44
CA PRO A 128 -7.35 -1.16 -7.08
C PRO A 128 -7.55 -0.93 -8.58
N TYR A 129 -7.24 -1.96 -9.38
CA TYR A 129 -7.63 -2.01 -10.78
C TYR A 129 -9.12 -2.36 -10.93
N PRO A 130 -9.74 -2.10 -12.10
CA PRO A 130 -11.11 -2.55 -12.36
C PRO A 130 -11.28 -4.04 -12.07
N GLY A 131 -12.34 -4.39 -11.34
CA GLY A 131 -12.60 -5.75 -10.89
C GLY A 131 -11.83 -6.17 -9.62
N GLN A 132 -10.94 -5.33 -9.10
CA GLN A 132 -10.26 -5.59 -7.83
C GLN A 132 -10.96 -4.92 -6.66
N SER A 133 -10.92 -5.56 -5.50
CA SER A 133 -11.25 -4.96 -4.21
C SER A 133 -9.99 -4.68 -3.40
N LEU A 134 -10.15 -3.88 -2.34
CA LEU A 134 -9.19 -3.76 -1.26
C LEU A 134 -9.77 -4.45 -0.04
N CYS A 135 -9.24 -5.61 0.30
CA CYS A 135 -9.65 -6.40 1.46
C CYS A 135 -8.61 -6.25 2.58
N ARG A 136 -9.08 -6.10 3.81
CA ARG A 136 -8.23 -5.96 4.97
C ARG A 136 -7.76 -7.34 5.40
N ILE A 137 -6.46 -7.53 5.58
CA ILE A 137 -5.90 -8.78 6.09
C ILE A 137 -6.27 -8.94 7.56
N ALA A 138 -6.59 -10.15 7.99
CA ALA A 138 -6.83 -10.47 9.39
C ALA A 138 -5.60 -10.24 10.31
N ASP A 139 -5.78 -10.48 11.60
CA ASP A 139 -4.75 -10.35 12.65
C ASP A 139 -3.39 -10.95 12.23
N PRO A 140 -2.25 -10.28 12.51
CA PRO A 140 -2.10 -9.13 13.41
C PRO A 140 -2.02 -7.75 12.74
N TYR A 141 -2.17 -7.66 11.42
CA TYR A 141 -1.77 -6.45 10.69
C TYR A 141 -2.92 -5.50 10.36
N PHE A 142 -4.11 -6.01 10.02
CA PHE A 142 -5.26 -5.19 9.64
C PHE A 142 -4.95 -4.17 8.51
N LEU A 143 -3.99 -4.52 7.64
CA LEU A 143 -3.60 -3.75 6.46
C LEU A 143 -4.47 -4.12 5.28
N LEU A 144 -4.65 -3.19 4.34
CA LEU A 144 -5.30 -3.49 3.07
C LEU A 144 -4.37 -4.24 2.11
N ALA A 145 -4.93 -5.19 1.38
CA ALA A 145 -4.33 -5.82 0.22
C ALA A 145 -5.34 -5.83 -0.94
N LYS A 146 -4.81 -5.83 -2.17
CA LYS A 146 -5.65 -5.93 -3.37
C LYS A 146 -6.07 -7.36 -3.62
N GLU A 147 -7.26 -7.52 -4.16
CA GLU A 147 -7.77 -8.83 -4.54
C GLU A 147 -8.37 -8.88 -5.93
N ASN A 148 -8.16 -9.98 -6.65
CA ASN A 148 -8.84 -10.23 -7.94
C ASN A 148 -10.17 -10.99 -7.77
N LEU A 149 -10.50 -11.44 -6.56
CA LEU A 149 -11.72 -12.18 -6.23
C LEU A 149 -12.45 -11.50 -5.05
N PRO A 150 -13.15 -10.37 -5.28
CA PRO A 150 -13.86 -9.67 -4.20
C PRO A 150 -14.80 -10.59 -3.42
N SER A 151 -14.79 -10.46 -2.09
CA SER A 151 -15.48 -11.36 -1.16
C SER A 151 -16.67 -10.73 -0.41
N LEU A 152 -17.10 -9.55 -0.85
CA LEU A 152 -18.18 -8.75 -0.26
C LEU A 152 -19.41 -9.58 0.13
N GLY A 153 -19.74 -9.54 1.42
CA GLY A 153 -20.90 -10.15 2.05
C GLY A 153 -20.74 -11.64 2.40
N TYR A 154 -19.54 -12.21 2.26
CA TYR A 154 -19.31 -13.64 2.47
C TYR A 154 -18.30 -13.94 3.58
N ASN A 155 -17.05 -13.51 3.43
CA ASN A 155 -15.99 -13.84 4.37
C ASN A 155 -15.09 -12.62 4.63
N PRO A 156 -15.32 -11.89 5.74
CA PRO A 156 -14.58 -10.68 6.01
C PRO A 156 -13.13 -11.02 6.35
N PHE A 157 -12.22 -10.13 5.96
CA PHE A 157 -10.78 -10.27 6.17
C PHE A 157 -10.11 -11.47 5.47
N ASP A 158 -10.75 -12.02 4.44
CA ASP A 158 -10.30 -13.22 3.75
C ASP A 158 -9.61 -12.90 2.43
N VAL A 159 -8.33 -12.53 2.51
CA VAL A 159 -7.52 -12.31 1.31
C VAL A 159 -7.11 -13.65 0.70
N GLN A 160 -7.63 -13.97 -0.48
CA GLN A 160 -7.44 -15.24 -1.20
C GLN A 160 -6.45 -15.13 -2.37
N THR A 161 -6.15 -13.92 -2.83
CA THR A 161 -5.22 -13.73 -3.96
C THR A 161 -3.88 -13.15 -3.51
N PHE A 162 -2.80 -13.75 -4.01
CA PHE A 162 -1.43 -13.45 -3.59
C PHE A 162 -0.55 -13.21 -4.81
N GLY A 163 0.57 -12.52 -4.61
CA GLY A 163 1.64 -12.40 -5.59
C GLY A 163 2.97 -12.91 -5.04
N GLY A 164 4.04 -12.59 -5.75
CA GLY A 164 5.39 -12.89 -5.31
C GLY A 164 6.41 -11.90 -5.83
N ILE A 165 7.60 -11.95 -5.26
CA ILE A 165 8.76 -11.18 -5.69
C ILE A 165 9.87 -12.14 -6.03
N GLN A 166 10.49 -11.96 -7.19
CA GLN A 166 11.73 -12.65 -7.53
C GLN A 166 12.80 -11.64 -7.91
N GLY A 167 14.05 -12.08 -7.86
CA GLY A 167 15.11 -11.22 -8.34
C GLY A 167 16.50 -11.80 -8.23
N PHE A 168 17.46 -10.94 -8.54
CA PHE A 168 18.88 -11.23 -8.42
C PHE A 168 19.61 -10.14 -7.63
N THR A 169 20.71 -10.50 -6.99
CA THR A 169 21.68 -9.55 -6.43
C THR A 169 22.93 -9.52 -7.30
N MET A 170 23.41 -8.33 -7.65
CA MET A 170 24.55 -8.14 -8.55
C MET A 170 25.46 -6.97 -8.13
N ASP A 171 26.71 -6.97 -8.62
CA ASP A 171 27.67 -5.87 -8.44
C ASP A 171 27.53 -4.76 -9.50
N GLY A 172 28.33 -3.70 -9.36
CA GLY A 172 28.39 -2.57 -10.31
C GLY A 172 28.75 -2.92 -11.76
N ASP A 173 29.32 -4.10 -11.99
CA ASP A 173 29.69 -4.63 -13.30
C ASP A 173 28.64 -5.63 -13.84
N GLY A 174 27.60 -5.93 -13.05
CA GLY A 174 26.51 -6.84 -13.41
C GLY A 174 26.82 -8.31 -13.15
N ASN A 175 27.87 -8.63 -12.39
CA ASN A 175 28.14 -9.99 -11.95
C ASN A 175 27.21 -10.34 -10.78
N LEU A 176 26.69 -11.56 -10.78
CA LEU A 176 25.79 -12.05 -9.73
C LEU A 176 26.56 -12.27 -8.42
N ILE A 177 25.91 -11.92 -7.31
CA ILE A 177 26.46 -12.07 -5.96
C ILE A 177 25.54 -12.99 -5.16
N GLY A 178 25.99 -14.19 -4.82
CA GLY A 178 25.25 -15.10 -3.92
C GLY A 178 25.39 -14.76 -2.44
N ASP A 179 24.70 -15.49 -1.58
CA ASP A 179 24.71 -15.36 -0.11
C ASP A 179 24.46 -13.91 0.37
N VAL A 180 23.44 -13.27 -0.19
CA VAL A 180 22.95 -11.95 0.21
C VAL A 180 21.66 -12.16 1.00
N GLN A 181 21.57 -11.52 2.16
CA GLN A 181 20.32 -11.53 2.92
C GLN A 181 19.34 -10.52 2.28
N VAL A 182 18.21 -11.00 1.80
CA VAL A 182 17.09 -10.17 1.31
C VAL A 182 16.00 -10.19 2.36
N SER A 183 15.61 -9.02 2.86
CA SER A 183 14.60 -8.88 3.92
C SER A 183 13.49 -7.93 3.51
N ILE A 184 12.25 -8.30 3.76
CA ILE A 184 11.13 -7.36 3.80
C ILE A 184 11.20 -6.65 5.15
N SER A 185 11.39 -5.33 5.13
CA SER A 185 11.48 -4.49 6.33
C SER A 185 10.14 -3.84 6.69
N SER A 186 9.24 -3.69 5.72
CA SER A 186 7.91 -3.10 5.88
C SER A 186 6.94 -3.64 4.82
N PRO A 187 5.64 -3.79 5.13
CA PRO A 187 5.03 -3.61 6.44
C PRO A 187 5.11 -4.88 7.33
N ILE A 188 5.58 -5.99 6.76
CA ILE A 188 5.80 -7.27 7.47
C ILE A 188 7.29 -7.60 7.52
N SER A 189 7.74 -8.31 8.55
CA SER A 189 9.13 -8.73 8.67
C SER A 189 9.33 -10.15 8.16
N TYR A 190 10.16 -10.31 7.14
CA TYR A 190 10.52 -11.60 6.55
C TYR A 190 11.93 -11.53 5.96
N SER A 191 12.70 -12.61 5.98
CA SER A 191 14.04 -12.62 5.36
C SER A 191 14.42 -13.98 4.80
N ILE A 192 15.13 -13.95 3.67
CA ILE A 192 15.73 -15.12 3.02
C ILE A 192 17.17 -14.79 2.61
N TYR A 193 17.92 -15.82 2.23
CA TYR A 193 19.20 -15.65 1.57
C TYR A 193 19.08 -15.99 0.09
N THR A 194 19.81 -15.26 -0.74
CA THR A 194 19.97 -15.63 -2.15
C THR A 194 20.76 -16.93 -2.29
N ASP A 195 20.56 -17.63 -3.40
CA ASP A 195 21.37 -18.79 -3.76
C ASP A 195 22.80 -18.40 -4.18
N GLU A 196 23.61 -19.37 -4.60
CA GLU A 196 25.00 -19.13 -5.05
C GLU A 196 25.09 -18.21 -6.29
N ASN A 197 24.03 -18.13 -7.08
CA ASN A 197 23.90 -17.28 -8.27
C ASN A 197 23.16 -15.98 -7.96
N GLY A 198 22.99 -15.63 -6.68
CA GLY A 198 22.34 -14.39 -6.27
C GLY A 198 20.83 -14.36 -6.51
N TYR A 199 20.19 -15.46 -6.89
CA TYR A 199 18.75 -15.52 -7.11
C TYR A 199 17.99 -15.60 -5.79
N PHE A 200 16.83 -14.96 -5.73
CA PHE A 200 15.86 -15.13 -4.66
C PHE A 200 14.43 -15.14 -5.19
N TYR A 201 13.55 -15.78 -4.42
CA TYR A 201 12.11 -15.80 -4.66
C TYR A 201 11.37 -15.80 -3.32
N ILE A 202 10.39 -14.91 -3.21
CA ILE A 202 9.45 -14.79 -2.09
C ILE A 202 8.05 -14.96 -2.67
N ASP A 203 7.37 -16.03 -2.29
CA ASP A 203 6.01 -16.34 -2.73
C ASP A 203 4.97 -15.92 -1.70
N SER A 204 3.70 -16.11 -2.05
CA SER A 204 2.55 -15.97 -1.14
C SER A 204 2.50 -14.63 -0.41
N LEU A 205 2.90 -13.54 -1.09
CA LEU A 205 2.83 -12.19 -0.57
C LEU A 205 1.46 -11.60 -0.86
N TYR A 206 0.87 -10.93 0.13
CA TYR A 206 -0.31 -10.12 -0.10
C TYR A 206 -0.04 -9.03 -1.15
N ALA A 207 -1.03 -8.71 -1.98
CA ALA A 207 -0.85 -7.72 -3.03
C ALA A 207 -0.87 -6.29 -2.46
N MET A 208 0.31 -5.79 -2.11
CA MET A 208 0.52 -4.48 -1.51
C MET A 208 1.94 -3.96 -1.82
N ASN A 209 2.30 -2.80 -1.25
CA ASN A 209 3.62 -2.21 -1.34
C ASN A 209 4.51 -2.71 -0.19
N TYR A 210 5.72 -3.11 -0.53
CA TYR A 210 6.75 -3.58 0.39
C TYR A 210 8.00 -2.73 0.28
N THR A 211 8.70 -2.56 1.40
CA THR A 211 10.11 -2.12 1.39
C THR A 211 10.98 -3.35 1.64
N LEU A 212 11.87 -3.63 0.70
CA LEU A 212 12.86 -4.69 0.80
C LEU A 212 14.25 -4.10 1.04
N SER A 213 15.12 -4.89 1.65
CA SER A 213 16.52 -4.56 1.86
C SER A 213 17.40 -5.74 1.47
N ALA A 214 18.54 -5.46 0.85
CA ALA A 214 19.59 -6.43 0.58
C ALA A 214 20.83 -6.07 1.42
N TYR A 215 21.34 -7.06 2.15
CA TYR A 215 22.51 -6.92 3.01
C TYR A 215 23.52 -8.03 2.76
N LYS A 216 24.78 -7.63 2.62
CA LYS A 216 25.94 -8.53 2.60
C LYS A 216 27.13 -7.83 3.25
N VAL A 217 27.88 -8.54 4.08
CA VAL A 217 29.10 -8.01 4.71
C VAL A 217 30.06 -7.47 3.63
N GLY A 218 30.56 -6.26 3.84
CA GLY A 218 31.44 -5.55 2.88
C GLY A 218 30.69 -4.64 1.89
N TYR A 219 29.36 -4.68 1.89
CA TYR A 219 28.51 -3.81 1.08
C TYR A 219 27.60 -2.97 1.98
N PRO A 220 27.32 -1.70 1.65
CA PRO A 220 26.22 -0.97 2.26
C PRO A 220 24.90 -1.68 1.99
N SER A 221 23.97 -1.63 2.94
CA SER A 221 22.60 -2.08 2.70
C SER A 221 21.94 -1.25 1.61
N VAL A 222 21.19 -1.93 0.74
CA VAL A 222 20.42 -1.31 -0.34
C VAL A 222 18.96 -1.57 -0.06
N GLU A 223 18.14 -0.53 -0.11
CA GLU A 223 16.69 -0.64 0.07
C GLU A 223 15.96 -0.42 -1.26
N MET A 224 14.83 -1.11 -1.43
CA MET A 224 13.97 -0.97 -2.59
C MET A 224 12.50 -1.06 -2.22
N ASP A 225 11.71 -0.10 -2.69
CA ASP A 225 10.25 -0.14 -2.60
C ASP A 225 9.69 -0.91 -3.82
N VAL A 226 8.80 -1.86 -3.55
CA VAL A 226 8.27 -2.80 -4.55
C VAL A 226 6.78 -2.98 -4.36
N THR A 227 6.02 -2.87 -5.45
CA THR A 227 4.59 -3.21 -5.47
C THR A 227 4.39 -4.66 -5.91
N VAL A 228 3.62 -5.41 -5.13
CA VAL A 228 3.14 -6.75 -5.49
C VAL A 228 1.69 -6.64 -5.97
N GLU A 229 1.44 -7.15 -7.16
CA GLU A 229 0.10 -7.25 -7.76
C GLU A 229 -0.46 -8.66 -7.55
N PRO A 230 -1.79 -8.82 -7.39
CA PRO A 230 -2.39 -10.14 -7.18
C PRO A 230 -2.19 -11.01 -8.42
N ASP A 231 -1.94 -12.29 -8.22
CA ASP A 231 -1.66 -13.31 -9.24
C ASP A 231 -0.47 -12.94 -10.16
N SER A 232 0.50 -12.19 -9.64
CA SER A 232 1.65 -11.69 -10.38
C SER A 232 2.97 -11.93 -9.65
N ILE A 233 4.05 -12.06 -10.41
CA ILE A 233 5.42 -12.09 -9.91
C ILE A 233 6.11 -10.79 -10.30
N THR A 234 6.46 -9.96 -9.32
CA THR A 234 7.26 -8.75 -9.52
C THR A 234 8.73 -9.12 -9.58
N SER A 235 9.43 -8.67 -10.62
CA SER A 235 10.86 -8.97 -10.81
C SER A 235 11.70 -7.74 -10.50
N ILE A 236 12.68 -7.90 -9.59
CA ILE A 236 13.59 -6.84 -9.16
C ILE A 236 15.05 -7.33 -9.18
N SER A 237 15.99 -6.41 -9.03
CA SER A 237 17.38 -6.77 -8.76
C SER A 237 18.08 -5.72 -7.91
N PHE A 238 18.82 -6.19 -6.91
CA PHE A 238 19.62 -5.34 -6.03
C PHE A 238 21.01 -5.13 -6.60
N LEU A 239 21.43 -3.88 -6.69
CA LEU A 239 22.77 -3.49 -7.09
C LEU A 239 23.62 -3.20 -5.84
N LEU A 240 24.51 -4.13 -5.48
CA LEU A 240 25.41 -3.98 -4.33
C LEU A 240 26.77 -3.43 -4.80
N VAL A 241 27.04 -2.18 -4.44
CA VAL A 241 28.33 -1.53 -4.75
C VAL A 241 29.19 -1.50 -3.48
N PRO A 242 30.44 -2.03 -3.49
CA PRO A 242 31.32 -1.98 -2.34
C PRO A 242 31.53 -0.53 -1.86
N GLN A 243 31.60 -0.36 -0.55
CA GLN A 243 31.73 0.97 0.05
C GLN A 243 33.04 1.64 -0.38
N SER A 244 32.95 2.72 -1.16
CA SER A 244 34.00 3.74 -1.21
C SER A 244 33.79 4.69 -0.01
N ALA A 245 34.87 5.22 0.58
CA ALA A 245 34.81 6.00 1.82
C ALA A 245 33.73 7.11 1.78
N ASN A 246 32.74 7.01 2.69
CA ASN A 246 31.50 7.81 2.84
C ASN A 246 30.36 7.60 1.83
N PRO A 247 29.33 6.78 2.16
CA PRO A 247 28.02 6.93 1.57
C PRO A 247 27.00 7.52 2.57
N ASN A 248 26.13 8.40 2.08
CA ASN A 248 24.91 8.80 2.74
C ASN A 248 23.85 7.69 2.53
N PRO A 249 23.20 7.12 3.57
CA PRO A 249 22.25 6.01 3.43
C PRO A 249 21.09 6.25 2.45
N GLN A 250 20.71 7.52 2.22
CA GLN A 250 19.67 7.87 1.26
C GLN A 250 20.12 7.71 -0.22
N GLU A 251 21.41 7.62 -0.51
CA GLU A 251 21.95 7.59 -1.88
C GLU A 251 21.89 6.21 -2.56
N ASN A 252 21.54 5.16 -1.80
CA ASN A 252 21.47 3.78 -2.30
C ASN A 252 20.05 3.23 -2.40
N ARG A 253 19.01 4.06 -2.24
CA ARG A 253 17.64 3.60 -2.39
C ARG A 253 17.26 3.55 -3.87
N LEU A 254 16.87 2.38 -4.36
CA LEU A 254 16.28 2.21 -5.69
C LEU A 254 14.76 2.15 -5.52
N SER A 255 14.01 2.92 -6.27
CA SER A 255 12.56 2.75 -6.34
C SER A 255 12.12 2.84 -7.79
N LEU A 256 11.04 2.15 -8.11
CA LEU A 256 10.39 2.24 -9.40
C LEU A 256 8.89 2.07 -9.19
N SER A 257 8.13 3.15 -9.37
CA SER A 257 6.68 3.15 -9.23
C SER A 257 6.06 4.07 -10.27
N ASN A 258 4.76 3.94 -10.51
CA ASN A 258 4.06 4.87 -11.38
C ASN A 258 2.76 5.32 -10.73
N ASN A 259 2.44 6.60 -10.88
CA ASN A 259 1.28 7.24 -10.28
C ASN A 259 0.76 8.37 -11.20
N PRO A 260 -0.55 8.43 -11.50
CA PRO A 260 -1.59 7.46 -11.15
C PRO A 260 -1.45 6.14 -11.89
N ASN A 261 -1.97 5.08 -11.28
CA ASN A 261 -2.09 3.74 -11.86
C ASN A 261 -3.32 3.05 -11.26
N PRO A 262 -4.44 2.90 -12.01
CA PRO A 262 -4.63 3.19 -13.44
C PRO A 262 -4.53 4.67 -13.81
N PHE A 263 -4.41 5.00 -15.11
CA PHE A 263 -4.39 6.40 -15.59
C PHE A 263 -5.05 6.59 -16.96
N TYR A 264 -5.57 7.81 -17.20
CA TYR A 264 -6.29 8.19 -18.44
C TYR A 264 -5.48 9.02 -19.43
N ASP A 265 -4.76 10.04 -18.93
CA ASP A 265 -4.00 10.97 -19.77
C ASP A 265 -2.51 10.67 -19.71
N LYS A 266 -1.95 10.68 -18.50
CA LYS A 266 -0.53 10.43 -18.25
C LYS A 266 -0.33 9.83 -16.87
N THR A 267 0.77 9.11 -16.73
CA THR A 267 1.31 8.64 -15.44
C THR A 267 2.72 9.21 -15.29
N GLU A 268 3.09 9.57 -14.06
CA GLU A 268 4.48 9.86 -13.73
C GLU A 268 5.11 8.55 -13.24
N ILE A 269 6.14 8.08 -13.95
CA ILE A 269 6.95 6.95 -13.52
C ILE A 269 8.06 7.53 -12.65
N HIS A 270 7.93 7.33 -11.34
CA HIS A 270 8.90 7.76 -10.34
C HIS A 270 10.01 6.72 -10.23
N TYR A 271 11.25 7.20 -10.18
CA TYR A 271 12.41 6.33 -10.04
C TYR A 271 13.51 7.01 -9.23
N SER A 272 14.40 6.20 -8.68
CA SER A 272 15.68 6.66 -8.14
C SER A 272 16.83 5.83 -8.70
N LEU A 273 17.94 6.50 -8.99
CA LEU A 273 19.15 5.89 -9.54
C LEU A 273 20.37 6.25 -8.67
N PRO A 274 21.36 5.35 -8.54
CA PRO A 274 22.65 5.70 -7.96
C PRO A 274 23.32 6.86 -8.71
N HIS A 275 24.04 7.74 -7.99
CA HIS A 275 24.60 9.03 -8.47
C HIS A 275 25.47 8.97 -9.75
N HIS A 276 25.87 7.78 -10.20
CA HIS A 276 26.73 7.56 -11.37
C HIS A 276 26.11 6.62 -12.42
N ALA A 277 24.85 6.22 -12.27
CA ALA A 277 24.22 5.27 -13.18
C ALA A 277 23.38 6.00 -14.23
N VAL A 278 23.56 5.64 -15.50
CA VAL A 278 22.64 6.05 -16.58
C VAL A 278 21.74 4.85 -16.87
N GLY A 279 20.43 5.10 -16.89
CA GLY A 279 19.44 4.05 -17.10
C GLY A 279 18.56 4.31 -18.32
N THR A 280 17.73 3.34 -18.63
CA THR A 280 16.64 3.47 -19.61
C THR A 280 15.39 2.85 -19.01
N ILE A 281 14.27 3.56 -19.08
CA ILE A 281 12.96 2.99 -18.81
C ILE A 281 12.38 2.53 -20.15
N THR A 282 12.18 1.23 -20.29
CA THR A 282 11.60 0.59 -21.47
C THR A 282 10.16 0.21 -21.19
N ILE A 283 9.24 0.66 -22.04
CA ILE A 283 7.81 0.34 -21.93
C ILE A 283 7.46 -0.76 -22.94
N PHE A 284 6.68 -1.75 -22.51
CA PHE A 284 6.23 -2.90 -23.29
C PHE A 284 4.72 -3.04 -23.21
N ASN A 285 4.10 -3.59 -24.26
CA ASN A 285 2.71 -4.04 -24.21
C ASN A 285 2.57 -5.42 -23.57
N SER A 286 1.32 -5.89 -23.43
CA SER A 286 1.01 -7.21 -22.86
C SER A 286 1.56 -8.42 -23.62
N LYS A 287 2.05 -8.24 -24.85
CA LYS A 287 2.73 -9.28 -25.65
C LYS A 287 4.26 -9.24 -25.50
N GLY A 288 4.78 -8.39 -24.62
CA GLY A 288 6.23 -8.17 -24.46
C GLY A 288 6.86 -7.39 -25.63
N GLN A 289 6.06 -6.76 -26.49
CA GLN A 289 6.59 -5.94 -27.58
C GLN A 289 6.94 -4.56 -27.05
N LYS A 290 8.13 -4.09 -27.38
CA LYS A 290 8.62 -2.76 -27.01
C LYS A 290 7.74 -1.66 -27.63
N ILE A 291 7.35 -0.71 -26.80
CA ILE A 291 6.53 0.45 -27.15
C ILE A 291 7.36 1.72 -27.19
N LYS A 292 8.25 1.92 -26.21
CA LYS A 292 9.04 3.14 -26.08
C LYS A 292 10.24 2.96 -25.14
N ASP A 293 11.38 3.53 -25.52
CA ASP A 293 12.54 3.73 -24.65
C ASP A 293 12.61 5.18 -24.18
N ILE A 294 12.86 5.38 -22.88
CA ILE A 294 13.00 6.70 -22.27
C ILE A 294 14.31 6.71 -21.47
N PRO A 295 15.36 7.42 -21.94
CA PRO A 295 16.59 7.58 -21.19
C PRO A 295 16.34 8.28 -19.86
N VAL A 296 16.98 7.82 -18.78
CA VAL A 296 16.83 8.38 -17.43
C VAL A 296 18.19 8.61 -16.77
N SER A 297 18.27 9.65 -15.94
CA SER A 297 19.49 10.06 -15.25
C SER A 297 19.25 10.29 -13.75
N PRO A 298 20.30 10.23 -12.91
CA PRO A 298 20.16 10.42 -11.46
C PRO A 298 19.76 11.85 -11.05
N SER A 299 19.85 12.84 -11.95
CA SER A 299 19.42 14.22 -11.70
C SER A 299 17.91 14.42 -11.75
N GLU A 300 17.17 13.41 -12.23
CA GLU A 300 15.72 13.40 -12.34
C GLU A 300 15.16 12.31 -11.41
N ASN A 301 13.95 12.52 -10.90
CA ASN A 301 13.27 11.58 -10.01
C ASN A 301 11.96 11.01 -10.59
N SER A 302 11.59 11.44 -11.80
CA SER A 302 10.38 11.01 -12.49
C SER A 302 10.43 11.35 -13.98
N ILE A 303 9.69 10.57 -14.77
CA ILE A 303 9.38 10.86 -16.17
C ILE A 303 7.87 10.72 -16.42
N SER A 304 7.34 11.53 -17.32
CA SER A 304 5.93 11.49 -17.69
C SER A 304 5.71 10.62 -18.92
N TRP A 305 4.78 9.66 -18.86
CA TRP A 305 4.33 8.90 -20.02
C TRP A 305 2.84 9.09 -20.27
N SER A 306 2.50 9.58 -21.47
CA SER A 306 1.12 9.90 -21.87
C SER A 306 0.49 8.85 -22.80
N GLY A 307 0.90 7.58 -22.68
CA GLY A 307 0.39 6.51 -23.52
C GLY A 307 0.80 6.65 -25.00
N LEU A 308 2.01 7.14 -25.27
CA LEU A 308 2.54 7.34 -26.63
C LEU A 308 3.66 6.34 -26.94
N ASP A 309 3.68 5.79 -28.15
CA ASP A 309 4.78 4.96 -28.67
C ASP A 309 5.99 5.80 -29.17
N GLU A 310 7.01 5.14 -29.74
CA GLU A 310 8.18 5.81 -30.36
C GLU A 310 7.81 6.75 -31.52
N ASN A 311 6.68 6.52 -32.21
CA ASN A 311 6.18 7.34 -33.31
C ASN A 311 5.23 8.47 -32.83
N ASN A 312 5.15 8.71 -31.51
CA ASN A 312 4.23 9.65 -30.89
C ASN A 312 2.75 9.35 -31.20
N THR A 313 2.41 8.08 -31.42
CA THR A 313 1.04 7.63 -31.62
C THR A 313 0.47 7.09 -30.31
N LYS A 314 -0.78 7.46 -29.97
CA LYS A 314 -1.46 6.92 -28.79
C LYS A 314 -1.61 5.40 -28.92
N VAL A 315 -1.19 4.67 -27.89
CA VAL A 315 -1.38 3.22 -27.78
C VAL A 315 -2.80 2.87 -27.28
N PRO A 316 -3.35 1.68 -27.58
CA PRO A 316 -4.68 1.29 -27.09
C PRO A 316 -4.76 1.25 -25.55
N SER A 317 -5.96 1.35 -24.99
CA SER A 317 -6.18 1.04 -23.57
C SER A 317 -5.77 -0.41 -23.28
N GLY A 318 -5.19 -0.65 -22.11
CA GLY A 318 -4.76 -1.98 -21.71
C GLY A 318 -3.60 -1.98 -20.73
N VAL A 319 -3.12 -3.19 -20.45
CA VAL A 319 -1.98 -3.43 -19.57
C VAL A 319 -0.68 -3.22 -20.32
N TYR A 320 0.21 -2.45 -19.69
CA TYR A 320 1.58 -2.23 -20.12
C TYR A 320 2.53 -2.57 -18.98
N PHE A 321 3.77 -2.85 -19.35
CA PHE A 321 4.86 -3.10 -18.42
C PHE A 321 5.96 -2.08 -18.66
N TYR A 322 6.65 -1.69 -17.61
CA TYR A 322 7.82 -0.83 -17.73
C TYR A 322 8.98 -1.43 -16.95
N GLN A 323 10.18 -1.31 -17.49
CA GLN A 323 11.39 -1.88 -16.92
C GLN A 323 12.46 -0.80 -16.83
N LEU A 324 13.08 -0.65 -15.66
CA LEU A 324 14.26 0.17 -15.49
C LEU A 324 15.50 -0.70 -15.74
N GLU A 325 16.30 -0.30 -16.72
CA GLU A 325 17.51 -1.00 -17.11
C GLU A 325 18.76 -0.14 -16.91
N ILE A 326 19.84 -0.76 -16.43
CA ILE A 326 21.19 -0.16 -16.37
C ILE A 326 22.16 -1.14 -17.01
N LYS A 327 22.98 -0.69 -17.96
CA LYS A 327 23.94 -1.56 -18.70
C LYS A 327 23.29 -2.86 -19.24
N ASN A 328 22.08 -2.78 -19.79
CA ASN A 328 21.28 -3.91 -20.30
C ASN A 328 20.89 -4.95 -19.24
N LYS A 329 20.82 -4.55 -17.96
CA LYS A 329 20.30 -5.36 -16.87
C LYS A 329 19.07 -4.70 -16.29
N THR A 330 17.95 -5.43 -16.29
CA THR A 330 16.71 -5.00 -15.64
C THR A 330 16.91 -4.97 -14.13
N LEU A 331 16.78 -3.79 -13.52
CA LEU A 331 16.87 -3.61 -12.07
C LEU A 331 15.51 -3.63 -11.39
N ALA A 332 14.48 -3.13 -12.06
CA ALA A 332 13.12 -3.15 -11.54
C ALA A 332 12.15 -3.20 -12.70
N SER A 333 10.98 -3.78 -12.44
CA SER A 333 9.88 -3.81 -13.39
C SER A 333 8.58 -3.47 -12.68
N GLY A 334 7.67 -2.84 -13.40
CA GLY A 334 6.32 -2.52 -12.92
C GLY A 334 5.27 -2.76 -13.99
N LYS A 335 4.03 -2.83 -13.53
CA LYS A 335 2.83 -2.99 -14.35
C LYS A 335 2.01 -1.71 -14.27
N MET A 336 1.44 -1.30 -15.39
CA MET A 336 0.55 -0.13 -15.44
C MET A 336 -0.68 -0.40 -16.30
N LEU A 337 -1.81 0.19 -15.90
CA LEU A 337 -3.07 0.13 -16.62
C LEU A 337 -3.38 1.48 -17.25
N TYR A 338 -3.39 1.52 -18.58
CA TYR A 338 -3.76 2.71 -19.35
C TYR A 338 -5.22 2.61 -19.82
N LEU A 339 -6.01 3.64 -19.53
CA LEU A 339 -7.42 3.78 -19.92
C LEU A 339 -7.55 4.98 -20.88
N ARG A 340 -8.53 4.95 -21.80
CA ARG A 340 -8.76 6.04 -22.76
C ARG A 340 -10.11 6.68 -22.53
#